data_AF-J9Y305-F1
#
_entry.id   AF-J9Y305-F1
#
_cell.length_a   1.000
_cell.length_b   1.000
_cell.length_c   1.000
_cell.angle_alpha   90.00
_cell.angle_beta   90.00
_cell.angle_gamma   90.00
#
_symmetry.space_group_name_H-M   'P 1'
#
loop_
_entity.id
_entity.type
_entity.pdbx_description
1 polymer ?
#
loop_
_entity_poly.entity_id
_entity_poly.type
_entity_poly.pdbx_seq_one_letter_code
_entity_poly.pdbx_strand_id
1 'polypeptide(L)'
;REEVINWGLSGPMLRASGIQWDLRKVDQYECYDEFDWEVQWQKEGDSLARYLVRIGEMTESIKIIQQALEGIPGGPYENLEIRYFDRERNPEWNDFEYRFISKKPSPTFELPKQELYVRVEAPKGELGIFLIGDRSGFPWRWKIRPP
;
A
#
# COMPACT_ATOMS: atom_id res chain seq x y z
N ARG A 1 6.91 23.67 11.77
CA ARG A 1 6.08 22.52 12.23
C ARG A 1 4.60 22.76 11.95
N GLU A 2 4.00 23.81 12.51
CA GLU A 2 2.60 24.16 12.26
C GLU A 2 2.31 24.43 10.78
N GLU A 3 3.21 25.11 10.06
CA GLU A 3 3.07 25.38 8.62
C GLU A 3 2.96 24.10 7.77
N VAL A 4 3.72 23.06 8.13
CA VAL A 4 3.75 21.78 7.41
C VAL A 4 2.40 21.06 7.53
N ILE A 5 1.81 21.13 8.72
CA ILE A 5 0.48 20.57 9.01
C ILE A 5 -0.59 21.39 8.29
N ASN A 6 -0.51 22.72 8.35
CA ASN A 6 -1.45 23.63 7.70
C ASN A 6 -1.46 23.50 6.16
N TRP A 7 -0.30 23.21 5.56
CA TRP A 7 -0.18 22.97 4.12
C TRP A 7 -0.51 21.54 3.71
N GLY A 8 -0.79 20.64 4.67
CA GLY A 8 -1.11 19.25 4.41
C GLY A 8 0.04 18.45 3.79
N LEU A 9 1.29 18.84 4.08
CA LEU A 9 2.48 18.10 3.62
C LEU A 9 2.61 16.77 4.37
N SER A 10 3.12 15.74 3.69
CA SER A 10 3.22 14.38 4.23
C SER A 10 4.57 13.71 3.90
N GLY A 11 4.81 12.54 4.50
CA GLY A 11 6.01 11.71 4.33
C GLY A 11 7.33 12.43 4.62
N PRO A 12 8.32 12.41 3.70
CA PRO A 12 9.66 12.91 3.98
C PRO A 12 9.70 14.41 4.26
N MET A 13 8.75 15.20 3.72
CA MET A 13 8.64 16.64 4.00
C MET A 13 8.29 16.89 5.47
N LEU A 14 7.38 16.08 6.00
CA LEU A 14 6.87 16.19 7.36
C LEU A 14 7.88 15.62 8.36
N ARG A 15 8.50 14.48 8.04
CA ARG A 15 9.56 13.86 8.85
C ARG A 15 10.83 14.69 8.94
N ALA A 16 11.22 15.37 7.87
CA ALA A 16 12.37 16.27 7.89
C ALA A 16 12.14 17.53 8.75
N SER A 17 10.87 17.84 9.07
CA SER A 17 10.46 19.01 9.86
C SER A 17 10.32 18.70 11.37
N GLY A 18 10.80 17.55 11.81
CA GLY A 18 10.82 17.12 13.21
C GLY A 18 9.50 16.54 13.71
N ILE A 19 8.65 16.04 12.82
CA ILE A 19 7.40 15.37 13.16
C ILE A 19 7.56 13.88 12.84
N GLN A 20 7.57 13.04 13.89
CA GLN A 20 7.68 11.58 13.76
C GLN A 20 6.32 10.99 13.38
N TRP A 21 6.02 10.97 12.09
CA TRP A 21 4.76 10.47 11.56
C TRP A 21 5.01 9.62 10.32
N ASP A 22 4.46 8.41 10.32
CA ASP A 22 4.50 7.47 9.20
C ASP A 22 3.26 6.58 9.28
N LEU A 23 2.48 6.49 8.20
CA LEU A 23 1.24 5.71 8.19
C LEU A 23 1.46 4.22 8.43
N ARG A 24 2.63 3.68 8.08
CA ARG A 24 2.95 2.26 8.27
C ARG A 24 3.01 1.85 9.74
N LYS A 25 3.32 2.79 10.64
CA LYS A 25 3.27 2.57 12.11
C LYS A 25 1.95 3.02 12.73
N VAL A 26 1.33 4.07 12.21
CA VAL A 26 0.11 4.64 12.82
C VAL A 26 -1.14 3.85 12.48
N ASP A 27 -1.36 3.57 11.19
CA ASP A 27 -2.56 2.90 10.69
C ASP A 27 -2.36 1.40 10.43
N GLN A 28 -1.12 0.90 10.62
CA GLN A 28 -0.75 -0.52 10.57
C GLN A 28 -1.45 -1.32 9.46
N TYR A 29 -1.22 -0.95 8.20
CA TYR A 29 -1.74 -1.71 7.07
C TYR A 29 -0.79 -2.86 6.67
N GLU A 30 -1.35 -3.89 6.02
CA GLU A 30 -0.65 -5.11 5.63
C GLU A 30 0.05 -5.80 6.82
N CYS A 31 1.35 -6.05 6.74
CA CYS A 31 2.16 -6.70 7.77
C CYS A 31 3.33 -5.82 8.26
N TYR A 32 3.25 -4.50 8.09
CA TYR A 32 4.32 -3.58 8.51
C TYR A 32 4.58 -3.55 10.03
N ASP A 33 3.62 -4.04 10.82
CA ASP A 33 3.71 -4.14 12.27
C ASP A 33 4.57 -5.33 12.74
N GLU A 34 4.70 -6.36 11.92
CA GLU A 34 5.49 -7.56 12.23
C GLU A 34 7.00 -7.33 12.07
N PHE A 35 7.39 -6.27 11.36
CA PHE A 35 8.79 -5.94 11.09
C PHE A 35 9.38 -4.97 12.12
N ASP A 36 10.64 -5.21 12.49
CA ASP A 36 11.42 -4.31 13.32
C ASP A 36 12.14 -3.25 12.46
N TRP A 37 11.61 -2.03 12.48
CA TRP A 37 12.15 -0.88 11.75
C TRP A 37 11.78 0.43 12.46
N GLU A 38 12.59 1.45 12.22
CA GLU A 38 12.44 2.77 12.85
C GLU A 38 12.09 3.86 11.85
N VAL A 39 11.24 4.80 12.28
CA VAL A 39 10.87 5.96 11.45
C VAL A 39 12.04 6.95 11.43
N GLN A 40 12.60 7.18 10.25
CA GLN A 40 13.67 8.16 10.05
C GLN A 40 13.12 9.58 10.01
N TRP A 41 13.66 10.46 10.86
CA TRP A 41 13.23 11.87 10.96
C TRP A 41 14.43 12.78 11.21
N GLN A 42 14.24 14.05 10.92
CA GLN A 42 15.26 15.11 11.11
C GLN A 42 14.58 16.35 11.68
N LYS A 43 15.34 17.27 12.29
CA LYS A 43 14.77 18.43 13.01
C LYS A 43 14.87 19.73 12.20
N GLU A 44 15.80 19.79 11.27
CA GLU A 44 16.32 21.00 10.63
C GLU A 44 15.36 21.57 9.57
N GLY A 45 14.52 20.74 8.94
CA GLY A 45 13.51 21.17 7.97
C GLY A 45 14.07 21.65 6.62
N ASP A 46 15.38 21.57 6.41
CA ASP A 46 16.06 22.01 5.20
C ASP A 46 16.10 20.91 4.11
N SER A 47 16.65 21.25 2.94
CA SER A 47 16.80 20.28 1.84
C SER A 47 17.75 19.13 2.20
N LEU A 48 18.76 19.37 3.05
CA LEU A 48 19.69 18.35 3.49
C LEU A 48 19.00 17.35 4.41
N ALA A 49 18.20 17.80 5.37
CA ALA A 49 17.37 16.96 6.23
C ALA A 49 16.47 16.05 5.41
N ARG A 50 15.81 16.58 4.36
CA ARG A 50 14.99 15.76 3.44
C ARG A 50 15.79 14.71 2.70
N TYR A 51 17.01 15.05 2.30
CA TYR A 51 17.90 14.10 1.65
C TYR A 51 18.32 12.98 2.63
N LEU A 52 18.75 13.34 3.84
CA LEU A 52 19.15 12.39 4.87
C LEU A 52 18.02 11.45 5.29
N VAL A 53 16.79 11.96 5.44
CA VAL A 53 15.60 11.14 5.69
C VAL A 53 15.42 10.08 4.60
N ARG A 54 15.55 10.46 3.32
CA ARG A 54 15.43 9.50 2.20
C ARG A 54 16.54 8.45 2.20
N ILE A 55 17.78 8.84 2.53
CA ILE A 55 18.88 7.87 2.65
C ILE A 55 18.58 6.88 3.78
N GLY A 56 18.15 7.37 4.95
CA GLY A 56 17.76 6.51 6.06
C GLY A 56 16.60 5.58 5.71
N GLU A 57 15.57 6.08 5.03
CA GLU A 57 14.44 5.27 4.57
C GLU A 57 14.87 4.12 3.64
N MET A 58 15.88 4.33 2.80
CA MET A 58 16.43 3.26 1.96
C MET A 58 17.12 2.17 2.79
N THR A 59 17.87 2.56 3.82
CA THR A 59 18.49 1.61 4.75
C THR A 59 17.44 0.80 5.52
N GLU A 60 16.41 1.45 6.06
CA GLU A 60 15.30 0.77 6.73
C GLU A 60 14.51 -0.13 5.78
N SER A 61 14.32 0.29 4.52
CA SER A 61 13.66 -0.53 3.51
C SER A 61 14.44 -1.82 3.23
N ILE A 62 15.77 -1.76 3.19
CA ILE A 62 16.61 -2.95 3.06
C ILE A 62 16.46 -3.87 4.28
N LYS A 63 16.40 -3.31 5.49
CA LYS A 63 16.19 -4.06 6.74
C LYS A 63 14.85 -4.81 6.71
N ILE A 64 13.78 -4.16 6.27
CA ILE A 64 12.45 -4.79 6.11
C ILE A 64 12.51 -5.92 5.08
N ILE A 65 13.15 -5.71 3.93
CA ILE A 65 13.28 -6.74 2.89
C ILE A 65 14.02 -7.97 3.42
N GLN A 66 15.09 -7.79 4.20
CA GLN A 66 15.84 -8.89 4.80
C GLN A 66 14.99 -9.69 5.79
N GLN A 67 14.24 -9.03 6.67
CA GLN A 67 13.32 -9.70 7.58
C GLN A 67 12.19 -10.42 6.85
N ALA A 68 11.64 -9.80 5.81
CA ALA A 68 10.60 -10.41 4.98
C ALA A 68 11.11 -11.68 4.28
N LEU A 69 12.36 -11.69 3.79
CA LEU A 69 12.97 -12.88 3.17
C LEU A 69 13.13 -14.05 4.16
N GLU A 70 13.46 -13.77 5.41
CA GLU A 70 13.57 -14.80 6.47
C GLU A 70 12.19 -15.31 6.91
N GLY A 71 11.17 -14.44 6.88
CA GLY A 71 9.83 -14.70 7.38
C GLY A 71 8.79 -15.11 6.34
N ILE A 72 9.16 -15.42 5.08
CA ILE A 72 8.17 -15.71 4.03
C ILE A 72 7.31 -16.93 4.43
N PRO A 73 5.99 -16.74 4.67
CA PRO A 73 5.11 -17.87 4.93
C PRO A 73 4.85 -18.62 3.62
N GLY A 74 4.79 -19.95 3.70
CA GLY A 74 4.25 -20.76 2.61
C GLY A 74 2.73 -20.61 2.54
N GLY A 75 2.15 -20.72 1.34
CA GLY A 75 0.70 -20.72 1.17
C GLY A 75 0.25 -20.16 -0.17
N PRO A 76 -1.07 -20.13 -0.41
CA PRO A 76 -1.67 -19.43 -1.55
C PRO A 76 -1.40 -17.92 -1.45
N TYR A 77 -0.88 -17.32 -2.52
CA TYR A 77 -0.57 -15.89 -2.60
C TYR A 77 -1.76 -15.02 -3.08
N GLU A 78 -2.89 -15.63 -3.41
CA GLU A 78 -4.11 -14.93 -3.85
C GLU A 78 -5.25 -15.17 -2.85
N ASN A 79 -6.12 -14.17 -2.69
CA ASN A 79 -7.36 -14.31 -1.94
C ASN A 79 -8.24 -15.40 -2.57
N LEU A 80 -8.30 -16.54 -1.90
CA LEU A 80 -9.03 -17.73 -2.35
C LEU A 80 -10.55 -17.51 -2.43
N GLU A 81 -11.09 -16.53 -1.71
CA GLU A 81 -12.52 -16.23 -1.74
C GLU A 81 -12.98 -15.71 -3.11
N ILE A 82 -12.13 -14.96 -3.81
CA ILE A 82 -12.40 -14.51 -5.19
C ILE A 82 -12.39 -15.70 -6.17
N ARG A 83 -11.68 -16.78 -5.84
CA ARG A 83 -11.63 -18.03 -6.61
C ARG A 83 -12.80 -18.99 -6.34
N TYR A 84 -13.80 -18.65 -5.53
CA TYR A 84 -14.97 -19.54 -5.40
C TYR A 84 -15.63 -19.84 -6.76
N PHE A 85 -15.49 -18.95 -7.74
CA PHE A 85 -15.96 -19.16 -9.11
C PHE A 85 -15.05 -20.05 -9.99
N ASP A 86 -13.79 -20.28 -9.61
CA ASP A 86 -12.75 -20.87 -10.50
C ASP A 86 -12.14 -22.18 -9.96
N ARG A 87 -12.60 -22.65 -8.80
CA ARG A 87 -12.07 -23.85 -8.11
C ARG A 87 -12.39 -25.19 -8.78
N GLU A 88 -13.21 -25.23 -9.82
CA GLU A 88 -13.64 -26.51 -10.42
C GLU A 88 -12.62 -27.14 -11.37
N ARG A 89 -11.55 -26.45 -11.79
CA ARG A 89 -10.60 -27.02 -12.77
C ARG A 89 -9.16 -26.96 -12.25
N ASN A 90 -8.61 -28.14 -11.94
CA ASN A 90 -7.17 -28.38 -11.87
C ASN A 90 -6.69 -28.83 -13.26
N PRO A 91 -6.32 -27.91 -14.18
CA PRO A 91 -5.82 -28.29 -15.50
C PRO A 91 -4.44 -28.94 -15.38
N GLU A 92 -4.19 -29.97 -16.19
CA GLU A 92 -2.85 -30.50 -16.37
C GLU A 92 -1.95 -29.49 -17.09
N TRP A 93 -0.67 -29.45 -16.70
CA TRP A 93 0.31 -28.56 -17.31
C TRP A 93 0.44 -28.91 -18.81
N ASN A 94 0.22 -27.91 -19.67
CA ASN A 94 0.34 -27.97 -21.14
C ASN A 94 -0.87 -28.52 -21.95
N ASP A 95 -2.05 -28.68 -21.32
CA ASP A 95 -3.28 -29.06 -22.04
C ASP A 95 -3.86 -27.89 -22.88
N PHE A 96 -4.71 -28.19 -23.87
CA PHE A 96 -5.36 -27.21 -24.75
C PHE A 96 -6.15 -26.16 -23.95
N GLU A 97 -6.81 -26.59 -22.87
CA GLU A 97 -7.53 -25.76 -21.90
C GLU A 97 -6.61 -24.77 -21.15
N TYR A 98 -5.33 -25.11 -20.93
CA TYR A 98 -4.36 -24.25 -20.24
C TYR A 98 -4.12 -22.93 -20.99
N ARG A 99 -4.29 -22.92 -22.32
CA ARG A 99 -4.12 -21.73 -23.16
C ARG A 99 -5.24 -20.69 -22.95
N PHE A 100 -6.44 -21.14 -22.57
CA PHE A 100 -7.62 -20.28 -22.36
C PHE A 100 -7.74 -19.72 -20.94
N ILE A 101 -7.05 -20.32 -19.96
CA ILE A 101 -6.97 -19.84 -18.56
C ILE A 101 -6.18 -18.52 -18.44
N SER A 102 -5.49 -18.10 -19.51
CA SER A 102 -4.71 -16.85 -19.53
C SER A 102 -5.54 -15.57 -19.44
N LYS A 103 -6.86 -15.61 -19.69
CA LYS A 103 -7.75 -14.47 -19.49
C LYS A 103 -8.54 -14.65 -18.21
N LYS A 104 -7.93 -14.32 -17.07
CA LYS A 104 -8.66 -14.14 -15.82
C LYS A 104 -9.87 -13.24 -16.10
N PRO A 105 -11.13 -13.72 -15.94
CA PRO A 105 -12.29 -12.86 -16.13
C PRO A 105 -12.14 -11.68 -15.16
N SER A 106 -12.40 -10.46 -15.65
CA SER A 106 -12.35 -9.29 -14.79
C SER A 106 -13.34 -9.51 -13.64
N PRO A 107 -12.88 -9.55 -12.37
CA PRO A 107 -13.76 -9.81 -11.25
C PRO A 107 -14.80 -8.69 -11.22
N THR A 108 -16.03 -9.02 -11.64
CA THR A 108 -17.15 -8.07 -11.67
C THR A 108 -17.85 -8.22 -10.34
N PHE A 109 -17.24 -7.72 -9.26
CA PHE A 109 -17.90 -7.63 -7.97
C PHE A 109 -18.68 -6.32 -7.89
N GLU A 110 -19.92 -6.39 -7.42
CA GLU A 110 -20.71 -5.20 -7.16
C GLU A 110 -20.13 -4.46 -5.96
N LEU A 111 -19.76 -3.20 -6.15
CA LEU A 111 -19.27 -2.38 -5.04
C LEU A 111 -20.44 -2.02 -4.11
N PRO A 112 -20.37 -2.30 -2.80
CA PRO A 112 -21.42 -1.90 -1.87
C PRO A 112 -21.58 -0.37 -1.89
N LYS A 113 -22.80 0.11 -1.62
CA LYS A 113 -23.11 1.54 -1.58
C LYS A 113 -22.54 2.17 -0.31
N GLN A 114 -21.25 2.47 -0.34
CA GLN A 114 -20.51 3.07 0.77
C GLN A 114 -19.43 4.03 0.26
N GLU A 115 -19.00 4.92 1.15
CA GLU A 115 -17.85 5.78 0.94
C GLU A 115 -16.65 5.19 1.68
N LEU A 116 -15.49 5.16 1.04
CA LEU A 116 -14.26 4.63 1.61
C LEU A 116 -13.10 5.56 1.26
N TYR A 117 -12.33 5.95 2.28
CA TYR A 117 -11.04 6.61 2.12
C TYR A 117 -9.95 5.68 2.67
N VAL A 118 -9.04 5.26 1.79
CA VAL A 118 -7.86 4.48 2.17
C VAL A 118 -6.63 5.32 1.90
N ARG A 119 -5.67 5.25 2.80
CA ARG A 119 -4.40 5.96 2.69
C ARG A 119 -3.23 4.99 2.85
N VAL A 120 -2.18 5.22 2.07
CA VAL A 120 -0.95 4.42 2.05
C VAL A 120 0.23 5.37 2.08
N GLU A 121 1.31 4.98 2.77
CA GLU A 121 2.56 5.75 2.74
C GLU A 121 3.30 5.46 1.43
N ALA A 122 3.14 6.33 0.43
CA ALA A 122 3.96 6.27 -0.78
C ALA A 122 5.35 6.89 -0.50
N PRO A 123 6.39 6.60 -1.32
CA PRO A 123 7.73 7.20 -1.17
C PRO A 123 7.78 8.74 -1.28
N LYS A 124 6.67 9.35 -1.70
CA LYS A 124 6.50 10.81 -1.77
C LYS A 124 5.73 11.38 -0.57
N GLY A 125 4.97 10.55 0.15
CA GLY A 125 4.04 10.95 1.21
C GLY A 125 2.76 10.15 1.21
N GLU A 126 1.76 10.62 1.92
CA GLU A 126 0.45 9.98 2.03
C GLU A 126 -0.30 10.05 0.70
N LEU A 127 -0.46 8.89 0.07
CA LEU A 127 -1.33 8.70 -1.08
C LEU A 127 -2.70 8.24 -0.59
N GLY A 128 -3.70 9.08 -0.81
CA GLY A 128 -5.08 8.79 -0.45
C GLY A 128 -5.93 8.44 -1.67
N ILE A 129 -6.78 7.43 -1.53
CA ILE A 129 -7.79 7.05 -2.51
C ILE A 129 -9.16 7.13 -1.85
N PHE A 130 -10.01 7.98 -2.39
CA PHE A 130 -11.42 8.11 -2.01
C PHE A 130 -12.31 7.48 -3.07
N LEU A 131 -13.17 6.56 -2.66
CA LEU A 131 -14.07 5.80 -3.51
C LEU A 131 -15.50 5.86 -2.97
N ILE A 132 -16.47 5.97 -3.89
CA ILE A 132 -17.90 5.83 -3.59
C ILE A 132 -18.46 4.71 -4.47
N GLY A 133 -19.04 3.69 -3.85
CA GLY A 133 -19.77 2.62 -4.55
C GLY A 133 -21.26 2.93 -4.73
N ASP A 134 -21.89 2.38 -5.77
CA ASP A 134 -23.33 2.48 -6.01
C ASP A 134 -23.92 1.17 -6.56
N ARG A 135 -23.55 0.02 -5.96
CA ARG A 135 -23.99 -1.34 -6.38
C ARG A 135 -23.77 -1.64 -7.86
N SER A 136 -22.80 -0.96 -8.45
CA SER A 136 -22.36 -1.13 -9.83
C SER A 136 -20.97 -1.78 -9.84
N GLY A 137 -20.58 -2.38 -10.96
CA GLY A 137 -19.22 -2.86 -11.17
C GLY A 137 -18.20 -1.72 -11.31
N PHE A 138 -18.66 -0.48 -11.50
CA PHE A 138 -17.81 0.70 -11.57
C PHE A 138 -18.05 1.61 -10.35
N PRO A 139 -16.99 2.25 -9.81
CA PRO A 139 -17.15 3.23 -8.76
C PRO A 139 -17.93 4.45 -9.29
N TRP A 140 -18.85 4.95 -8.48
CA TRP A 140 -19.60 6.17 -8.80
C TRP A 140 -18.68 7.40 -8.82
N ARG A 141 -17.77 7.46 -7.84
CA ARG A 141 -16.76 8.51 -7.74
C ARG A 141 -15.44 7.91 -7.30
N TRP A 142 -14.37 8.33 -7.95
CA TRP A 142 -12.99 8.03 -7.56
C TRP A 142 -12.19 9.33 -7.53
N LYS A 143 -11.61 9.65 -6.37
CA LYS A 143 -10.72 10.80 -6.20
C LYS A 143 -9.40 10.34 -5.59
N ILE A 144 -8.32 10.74 -6.24
CA ILE A 144 -6.95 10.53 -5.75
C ILE A 144 -6.51 11.82 -5.05
N ARG A 145 -5.98 11.69 -3.83
CA ARG A 145 -5.21 12.72 -3.12
C ARG A 145 -3.74 12.43 -3.37
N PRO A 146 -3.09 13.13 -4.32
CA PRO A 146 -1.65 13.02 -4.47
C PRO A 146 -0.96 13.59 -3.22
N PRO A 147 0.22 13.04 -2.87
CA PRO A 147 1.02 13.52 -1.76
C PRO A 147 1.61 14.92 -2.00
#